data_AF-A0A3C0GNM7-F1
#
_entry.id   AF-A0A3C0GNM7-F1
#
_cell.length_a   1.000
_cell.length_b   1.000
_cell.length_c   1.000
_cell.angle_alpha   90.00
_cell.angle_beta   90.00
_cell.angle_gamma   90.00
#
_symmetry.space_group_name_H-M   'P 1'
#
loop_
_entity.id
_entity.type
_entity.pdbx_description
1 polymer ?
#
loop_
_entity_poly.entity_id
_entity_poly.type
_entity_poly.pdbx_seq_one_letter_code
_entity_poly.pdbx_strand_id
1 'polypeptide(L)' 'MEEHERRERIAELARQIWEAEGRPDGQGTRHWLMAERLLEAELQAAAGKESGR' A
#
# COMPACT_ATOMS: atom_id res chain seq x y z
N MET A 1 12.17 7.52 -1.56
CA MET A 1 11.50 6.29 -1.99
C MET A 1 11.91 6.06 -3.42
N GLU A 2 12.94 5.25 -3.62
CA GLU A 2 13.26 4.76 -4.96
C GLU A 2 12.01 4.05 -5.51
N GLU A 3 11.76 4.13 -6.83
CA GLU A 3 10.55 3.55 -7.44
C GLU A 3 10.39 2.06 -7.10
N HIS A 4 11.53 1.38 -6.88
CA HIS A 4 11.63 0.02 -6.40
C HIS A 4 11.05 -0.18 -4.99
N GLU A 5 11.48 0.62 -4.01
CA GLU A 5 11.01 0.54 -2.62
C GLU A 5 9.49 0.78 -2.54
N ARG A 6 8.98 1.70 -3.36
CA ARG A 6 7.54 1.96 -3.47
C ARG A 6 6.80 0.70 -3.94
N ARG A 7 7.27 0.07 -5.03
CA ARG A 7 6.66 -1.15 -5.58
C ARG A 7 6.73 -2.32 -4.62
N GLU A 8 7.85 -2.52 -3.92
CA GLU A 8 7.98 -3.57 -2.89
C GLU A 8 6.96 -3.36 -1.78
N ARG A 9 6.78 -2.12 -1.33
CA ARG A 9 5.81 -1.80 -0.28
C ARG A 9 4.38 -2.03 -0.73
N ILE A 10 4.05 -1.68 -1.98
CA ILE A 10 2.73 -1.95 -2.58
C ILE A 10 2.50 -3.46 -2.69
N ALA A 11 3.49 -4.23 -3.15
CA ALA A 11 3.36 -5.68 -3.27
C ALA A 11 3.11 -6.34 -1.90
N GLU A 12 3.81 -5.90 -0.87
CA GLU A 12 3.64 -6.41 0.49
C GLU A 12 2.26 -6.05 1.06
N LEU A 13 1.80 -4.81 0.88
CA LEU A 13 0.45 -4.40 1.27
C LEU A 13 -0.64 -5.17 0.50
N ALA A 14 -0.46 -5.37 -0.81
CA ALA A 14 -1.40 -6.13 -1.63
C ALA A 14 -1.51 -7.58 -1.15
N ARG A 15 -0.39 -8.21 -0.81
CA ARG A 15 -0.33 -9.56 -0.23
C ARG A 15 -1.06 -9.61 1.12
N GLN A 16 -0.87 -8.62 2.00
CA GLN A 16 -1.55 -8.55 3.29
C GLN A 16 -3.07 -8.41 3.12
N ILE A 17 -3.54 -7.56 2.20
CA ILE A 17 -4.97 -7.43 1.90
C ILE A 17 -5.52 -8.75 1.36
N TRP A 18 -4.82 -9.38 0.41
CA TRP A 18 -5.21 -10.66 -0.16
C TRP A 18 -5.32 -11.76 0.90
N GLU A 19 -4.36 -11.85 1.82
CA GLU A 19 -4.39 -12.80 2.94
C GLU A 19 -5.54 -12.53 3.90
N ALA A 20 -5.79 -11.25 4.23
CA ALA A 20 -6.89 -10.85 5.10
C ALA A 20 -8.27 -11.16 4.49
N GLU A 21 -8.41 -11.07 3.16
CA GLU A 21 -9.63 -11.42 2.43
C GLU A 21 -9.80 -12.94 2.20
N GLY A 22 -8.88 -13.78 2.69
CA GLY A 22 -8.98 -15.23 2.55
C GLY A 22 -8.45 -15.75 1.21
N ARG A 23 -7.55 -15.01 0.58
CA ARG A 23 -6.84 -15.38 -0.66
C ARG A 23 -7.75 -15.60 -1.87
N PRO A 24 -8.66 -14.68 -2.19
CA PRO A 24 -9.54 -14.85 -3.36
C PRO A 24 -8.75 -14.77 -4.66
N ASP A 25 -9.07 -15.65 -5.60
CA ASP A 25 -8.51 -15.63 -6.95
C ASP A 25 -9.10 -14.49 -7.80
N GLY A 26 -8.34 -14.05 -8.80
CA GLY A 26 -8.80 -13.07 -9.80
C GLY A 26 -8.92 -11.62 -9.30
N GLN A 27 -8.58 -11.33 -8.04
CA GLN A 27 -8.70 -9.98 -7.46
C GLN A 27 -7.36 -9.24 -7.28
N GLY A 28 -6.25 -9.78 -7.77
CA GLY A 28 -4.90 -9.21 -7.57
C GLY A 28 -4.79 -7.73 -7.97
N THR A 29 -5.40 -7.31 -9.08
CA THR A 29 -5.41 -5.90 -9.50
C THR A 29 -6.14 -5.00 -8.50
N ARG A 30 -7.25 -5.47 -7.92
CA ARG A 30 -8.01 -4.73 -6.91
C ARG A 30 -7.17 -4.56 -5.65
N HIS A 31 -6.50 -5.62 -5.19
CA HIS A 31 -5.62 -5.57 -4.03
C HIS A 31 -4.43 -4.64 -4.26
N TRP A 32 -3.84 -4.66 -5.46
CA TRP A 32 -2.77 -3.75 -5.85
C TRP A 32 -3.21 -2.27 -5.77
N LEU A 33 -4.34 -1.92 -6.37
CA LEU A 33 -4.88 -0.56 -6.34
C LEU A 33 -5.21 -0.10 -4.92
N MET A 34 -5.71 -1.01 -4.07
CA MET A 34 -5.94 -0.71 -2.65
C MET A 34 -4.62 -0.47 -1.90
N ALA A 35 -3.59 -1.28 -2.15
CA ALA A 35 -2.27 -1.12 -1.57
C ALA A 35 -1.59 0.19 -1.97
N GLU A 36 -1.73 0.61 -3.24
CA GLU A 36 -1.23 1.91 -3.69
C GLU A 36 -1.85 3.07 -2.92
N ARG A 37 -3.18 3.05 -2.73
CA ARG A 37 -3.90 4.07 -1.96
C ARG A 37 -3.49 4.10 -0.49
N LEU A 38 -3.27 2.94 0.12
CA LEU A 38 -2.81 2.85 1.51
C LEU A 38 -1.40 3.45 1.66
N LEU A 39 -0.48 3.09 0.77
CA LEU A 39 0.87 3.66 0.80
C LEU A 39 0.85 5.17 0.59
N GLU A 40 0.04 5.66 -0.33
CA GLU A 40 -0.10 7.10 -0.57
C GLU A 40 -0.63 7.83 0.66
N ALA A 41 -1.63 7.26 1.35
CA ALA A 41 -2.13 7.79 2.61
C ALA A 41 -1.07 7.77 3.73
N GLU A 42 -0.27 6.70 3.85
CA GLU A 42 0.85 6.63 4.80
C GLU A 42 1.88 7.73 4.55
N LEU A 43 2.26 7.95 3.28
CA LEU A 43 3.19 9.00 2.88
C LEU A 43 2.65 10.41 3.18
N GLN A 44 1.37 10.65 2.90
CA GLN A 44 0.70 11.92 3.20
C GLN A 44 0.62 12.16 4.72
N ALA A 45 0.30 11.12 5.49
CA ALA A 45 0.26 11.21 6.95
C ALA A 45 1.67 11.47 7.53
N ALA A 46 2.71 10.82 7.00
CA ALA A 46 4.09 11.06 7.40
C ALA A 46 4.54 12.50 7.09
N ALA A 47 4.22 13.01 5.89
CA ALA A 47 4.55 14.38 5.49
C ALA A 47 3.78 15.44 6.32
N GLY A 48 2.51 15.18 6.65
CA GLY A 48 1.71 16.08 7.48
C GLY A 48 2.16 16.15 8.95
N LYS A 49 2.80 15.10 9.46
CA LYS A 49 3.30 15.03 10.85
C LYS A 49 4.55 15.90 11.09
N GLU A 50 5.33 16.21 10.05
CA GLU A 50 6.52 17.07 10.15
C GLU A 50 6.19 18.57 10.21
N SER A 51 5.04 19.00 9.68
CA SER A 51 4.65 20.42 9.63
C SER A 51 3.96 20.93 10.90
N GLY A 52 3.72 20.05 11.88
CA GLY A 52 2.96 20.37 13.10
C GLY A 52 3.77 20.34 14.40
N ARG A 53 5.11 20.44 14.35
CA ARG A 53 5.96 20.39 15.54
C ARG A 53 6.55 21.74 15.92
#